data_AF-A0A3D1LBR2-F1
#
_entry.id   AF-A0A3D1LBR2-F1
#
_cell.length_a   1.000
_cell.length_b   1.000
_cell.length_c   1.000
_cell.angle_alpha   90.00
_cell.angle_beta   90.00
_cell.angle_gamma   90.00
#
_symmetry.space_group_name_H-M   'P 1'
#
loop_
_entity.id
_entity.type
_entity.pdbx_description
1 polymer ?
#
loop_
_entity_poly.entity_id
_entity_poly.type
_entity_poly.pdbx_seq_one_letter_code
_entity_poly.pdbx_strand_id
1 'polypeptide(L)'
;MKELPKVYEPQQVESSIYEMWMENDCFKATPDPDKKPYSIVMPPPNVTGQLHMGHALDATLQDILTRYKRMQGYSALWLPGTDHAGIATQIKVE
;
A
#
# COMPACT_ATOMS: atom_id res chain seq x y z
N MET A 1 -15.22 30.06 8.76
CA MET A 1 -14.40 29.01 8.11
C MET A 1 -12.99 29.13 8.64
N LYS A 2 -12.32 28.02 8.95
CA LYS A 2 -10.89 28.05 9.30
C LYS A 2 -10.11 28.34 8.01
N GLU A 3 -9.24 29.34 8.00
CA GLU A 3 -8.35 29.60 6.85
C GLU A 3 -7.32 28.47 6.72
N LEU A 4 -6.98 28.12 5.47
CA LEU A 4 -5.92 27.14 5.19
C LEU A 4 -4.55 27.75 5.51
N PRO A 5 -3.65 26.99 6.18
CA PRO A 5 -2.28 27.44 6.39
C PRO A 5 -1.57 27.78 5.09
N LYS A 6 -0.65 28.74 5.13
CA LYS A 6 0.17 29.11 3.96
C LYS A 6 1.22 28.06 3.60
N VAL A 7 1.59 27.20 4.55
CA VAL A 7 2.60 26.14 4.41
C VAL A 7 1.94 24.80 4.69
N TYR A 8 2.18 23.83 3.81
CA TYR A 8 1.70 22.46 3.97
C TYR A 8 2.65 21.68 4.90
N GLU A 9 2.08 21.07 5.93
CA GLU A 9 2.80 20.24 6.91
C GLU A 9 2.28 18.80 6.80
N PRO A 10 3.00 17.88 6.12
CA PRO A 10 2.52 16.52 5.86
C PRO A 10 2.17 15.74 7.14
N GLN A 11 2.91 15.96 8.22
CA GLN A 11 2.70 15.27 9.49
C GLN A 11 1.34 15.59 10.13
N GLN A 12 0.71 16.71 9.75
CA GLN A 12 -0.63 17.08 10.23
C GLN A 12 -1.75 16.41 9.43
N VAL A 13 -1.44 15.76 8.31
CA VAL A 13 -2.43 15.29 7.33
C VAL A 13 -2.32 13.79 7.09
N GLU A 14 -1.12 13.26 6.87
CA GLU A 14 -0.89 11.87 6.44
C GLU A 14 -1.53 10.83 7.38
N SER A 15 -1.33 10.95 8.69
CA SER A 15 -1.90 10.01 9.67
C SER A 15 -3.42 9.99 9.63
N SER A 16 -4.05 11.17 9.61
CA SER A 16 -5.52 11.28 9.58
C SER A 16 -6.14 10.73 8.30
N ILE A 17 -5.47 10.93 7.15
CA ILE A 17 -5.93 10.37 5.88
C ILE A 17 -5.79 8.84 5.90
N TYR A 18 -4.69 8.32 6.43
CA TYR A 18 -4.47 6.88 6.51
C TYR A 18 -5.50 6.22 7.43
N GLU A 19 -5.76 6.79 8.60
CA GLU A 19 -6.82 6.35 9.52
C GLU A 19 -8.19 6.35 8.83
N MET A 20 -8.53 7.44 8.14
CA MET A 20 -9.78 7.52 7.38
C MET A 20 -9.89 6.41 6.32
N TRP A 21 -8.81 6.10 5.59
CA TRP A 21 -8.81 5.00 4.63
C TRP A 21 -9.02 3.64 5.29
N MET A 22 -8.43 3.41 6.46
CA MET A 22 -8.59 2.18 7.23
C MET A 22 -10.03 2.03 7.75
N GLU A 23 -10.59 3.10 8.34
CA GLU A 23 -11.96 3.10 8.89
C GLU A 23 -13.03 2.90 7.83
N ASN A 24 -12.78 3.37 6.60
CA ASN A 24 -13.74 3.30 5.49
C ASN A 24 -13.50 2.12 4.55
N ASP A 25 -12.72 1.10 4.97
CA ASP A 25 -12.41 -0.08 4.14
C ASP A 25 -11.83 0.29 2.75
N CYS A 26 -11.17 1.44 2.61
CA CYS A 26 -10.73 1.96 1.31
C CYS A 26 -9.69 1.05 0.62
N PHE A 27 -9.00 0.20 1.38
CA PHE A 27 -8.05 -0.78 0.85
C PHE A 27 -8.69 -2.13 0.47
N LYS A 28 -9.94 -2.37 0.90
CA LYS A 28 -10.61 -3.65 0.70
C LYS A 28 -10.93 -3.88 -0.77
N ALA A 29 -10.44 -4.99 -1.30
CA ALA A 29 -10.88 -5.49 -2.59
C ALA A 29 -12.08 -6.42 -2.37
N THR A 30 -13.17 -6.18 -3.08
CA THR A 30 -14.36 -7.05 -3.07
C THR A 30 -14.55 -7.64 -4.47
N PRO A 31 -14.69 -8.96 -4.62
CA PRO A 31 -15.05 -9.56 -5.89
C PRO A 31 -16.37 -8.95 -6.40
N ASP A 32 -16.32 -8.39 -7.60
CA ASP A 32 -17.46 -7.74 -8.23
C ASP A 32 -17.59 -8.26 -9.67
N PRO A 33 -18.57 -9.14 -9.95
CA PRO A 33 -18.77 -9.73 -11.28
C PRO A 33 -19.04 -8.69 -12.38
N ASP A 34 -19.54 -7.51 -12.02
CA ASP A 34 -19.89 -6.44 -12.98
C ASP A 34 -18.68 -5.55 -13.32
N LYS A 35 -17.55 -5.71 -12.61
CA LYS A 35 -16.32 -4.95 -12.84
C LYS A 35 -15.22 -5.82 -13.43
N LYS A 36 -14.39 -5.20 -14.27
CA LYS A 36 -13.17 -5.86 -14.76
C LYS A 36 -12.17 -6.03 -13.61
N PRO A 37 -11.63 -7.24 -13.35
CA PRO A 37 -10.64 -7.43 -12.31
C PRO A 37 -9.29 -6.81 -12.70
N TYR A 38 -8.58 -6.29 -11.71
CA TYR A 38 -7.19 -5.87 -11.80
C TYR A 38 -6.47 -6.29 -10.53
N SER A 39 -5.35 -7.00 -10.65
CA SER A 39 -4.62 -7.48 -9.48
C SER A 39 -3.11 -7.27 -9.61
N ILE A 40 -2.48 -6.81 -8.53
CA ILE A 40 -1.03 -6.80 -8.34
C ILE A 40 -0.72 -7.60 -7.08
N VAL A 41 0.25 -8.51 -7.16
CA VAL A 41 0.82 -9.18 -5.99
C VAL A 41 2.04 -8.35 -5.55
N MET A 42 2.04 -7.88 -4.32
CA MET A 42 3.19 -7.20 -3.74
C MET A 42 4.35 -8.21 -3.63
N PRO A 43 5.55 -7.92 -4.18
CA PRO A 43 6.73 -8.70 -3.91
C PRO A 43 6.96 -8.71 -2.40
N PRO A 44 6.83 -9.87 -1.74
CA PRO A 44 6.80 -9.91 -0.29
C PRO A 44 8.16 -9.51 0.27
N PRO A 45 8.27 -8.45 1.11
CA PRO A 45 9.53 -8.13 1.74
C PRO A 45 9.93 -9.24 2.71
N ASN A 46 11.24 -9.49 2.82
CA ASN A 46 11.79 -10.43 3.80
C ASN A 46 11.47 -9.94 5.21
N VAL A 47 10.96 -10.83 6.08
CA VAL A 47 10.61 -10.54 7.48
C VAL A 47 11.80 -9.98 8.29
N THR A 48 13.02 -10.20 7.81
CA THR A 48 14.27 -9.85 8.49
C THR A 48 14.82 -8.46 8.19
N GLY A 49 14.30 -7.75 7.18
CA GLY A 49 14.87 -6.50 6.68
C GLY A 49 14.15 -5.23 7.12
N GLN A 50 14.90 -4.15 7.37
CA GLN A 50 14.32 -2.80 7.37
C GLN A 50 13.99 -2.40 5.94
N LEU A 51 12.86 -1.70 5.74
CA LEU A 51 12.53 -1.13 4.45
C LEU A 51 13.56 -0.06 4.06
N HIS A 52 13.79 0.07 2.76
CA HIS A 52 14.75 1.00 2.18
C HIS A 52 14.15 1.64 0.93
N MET A 53 14.81 2.65 0.35
CA MET A 53 14.26 3.41 -0.79
C MET A 53 13.82 2.55 -1.98
N GLY A 54 14.49 1.41 -2.24
CA GLY A 54 14.02 0.43 -3.23
C GLY A 54 12.60 -0.11 -2.96
N HIS A 55 12.27 -0.45 -1.71
CA HIS A 55 10.93 -0.86 -1.31
C HIS A 55 9.92 0.27 -1.45
N ALA A 56 10.32 1.50 -1.09
CA ALA A 56 9.46 2.67 -1.24
C ALA A 56 9.10 2.92 -2.72
N LEU A 57 10.07 2.82 -3.63
CA LEU A 57 9.85 2.94 -5.07
C LEU A 57 8.89 1.86 -5.58
N ASP A 58 9.17 0.59 -5.26
CA ASP A 58 8.36 -0.55 -5.72
C ASP A 58 6.91 -0.46 -5.24
N ALA A 59 6.70 -0.26 -3.93
CA ALA A 59 5.37 -0.13 -3.36
C ALA A 59 4.61 1.09 -3.90
N THR A 60 5.30 2.23 -4.10
CA THR A 60 4.68 3.45 -4.63
C THR A 60 4.16 3.25 -6.05
N LEU A 61 4.93 2.60 -6.93
CA LEU A 61 4.50 2.33 -8.30
C LEU A 61 3.27 1.42 -8.34
N GLN A 62 3.24 0.38 -7.50
CA GLN A 62 2.10 -0.53 -7.40
C GLN A 62 0.85 0.14 -6.81
N ASP A 63 1.02 0.98 -5.78
CA ASP A 63 -0.09 1.74 -5.18
C ASP A 63 -0.70 2.73 -6.19
N ILE A 64 0.13 3.47 -6.94
CA ILE A 64 -0.32 4.38 -8.00
C ILE A 64 -1.18 3.63 -9.03
N LEU A 65 -0.69 2.49 -9.53
CA LEU A 65 -1.41 1.70 -10.53
C LEU A 65 -2.73 1.14 -9.98
N THR A 66 -2.72 0.67 -8.73
CA THR A 66 -3.91 0.13 -8.06
C THR A 66 -4.97 1.22 -7.88
N ARG A 67 -4.59 2.40 -7.38
CA ARG A 67 -5.50 3.53 -7.19
C ARG A 67 -6.05 4.02 -8.53
N TYR A 68 -5.19 4.16 -9.53
CA TYR A 68 -5.60 4.55 -10.88
C TYR A 68 -6.63 3.58 -11.46
N LYS A 69 -6.38 2.26 -11.36
CA LYS A 69 -7.32 1.24 -11.85
C LYS A 69 -8.63 1.23 -11.09
N ARG A 70 -8.59 1.41 -9.76
CA ARG A 70 -9.80 1.57 -8.94
C ARG A 70 -10.63 2.77 -9.40
N MET A 71 -9.99 3.91 -9.67
CA MET A 71 -10.65 5.11 -10.19
C MET A 71 -11.21 4.93 -11.61
N GLN A 72 -10.63 4.04 -12.42
CA GLN A 72 -11.18 3.63 -13.72
C GLN A 72 -12.36 2.64 -13.62
N GLY A 73 -12.81 2.29 -12.41
CA GLY A 73 -13.93 1.38 -12.20
C GLY A 73 -13.57 -0.11 -12.19
N TYR A 74 -12.28 -0.46 -12.13
CA TYR A 74 -11.86 -1.86 -11.99
C TYR A 74 -12.09 -2.35 -10.56
N SER A 75 -12.34 -3.66 -10.44
CA SER A 75 -12.22 -4.37 -9.17
C SER A 75 -10.72 -4.59 -8.88
N ALA A 76 -10.09 -3.61 -8.24
CA ALA A 76 -8.65 -3.56 -8.01
C ALA A 76 -8.24 -4.20 -6.67
N LEU A 77 -7.42 -5.26 -6.75
CA LEU A 77 -6.77 -5.95 -5.64
C LEU A 77 -5.26 -5.69 -5.66
N TRP A 78 -4.73 -5.15 -4.57
CA TRP A 78 -3.30 -5.16 -4.29
C TRP A 78 -3.09 -6.11 -3.12
N LEU A 79 -2.48 -7.26 -3.38
CA LEU A 79 -2.34 -8.34 -2.40
C LEU A 79 -1.01 -8.20 -1.64
N PRO A 80 -1.02 -7.81 -0.35
CA PRO A 80 0.19 -7.75 0.46
C PRO A 80 0.59 -9.16 0.95
N GLY A 81 1.86 -9.31 1.34
CA GLY A 81 2.39 -10.51 1.97
C GLY A 81 3.81 -10.26 2.47
N THR A 82 4.35 -11.15 3.30
CA THR A 82 5.75 -11.13 3.75
C THR A 82 6.40 -12.48 3.48
N ASP A 83 7.70 -12.47 3.20
CA ASP A 83 8.46 -13.68 2.90
C ASP A 83 9.26 -14.12 4.13
N HIS A 84 9.03 -15.35 4.57
CA HIS A 84 9.76 -16.03 5.64
C HIS A 84 11.30 -16.06 5.44
N ALA A 85 11.79 -15.91 4.21
CA ALA A 85 13.19 -15.68 3.89
C ALA A 85 14.17 -16.70 4.50
N GLY A 86 13.87 -18.01 4.40
CA GLY A 86 14.53 -19.10 5.13
C GLY A 86 16.05 -19.00 5.31
N ILE A 87 16.84 -18.79 4.24
CA ILE A 87 18.31 -18.71 4.33
C ILE A 87 18.77 -17.37 4.94
N ALA A 88 18.13 -16.25 4.61
CA ALA A 88 18.49 -14.93 5.14
C ALA A 88 18.11 -14.78 6.62
N THR A 89 17.03 -15.43 7.06
CA THR A 89 16.63 -15.52 8.46
C THR A 89 17.63 -16.33 9.27
N GLN A 90 18.12 -17.44 8.72
CA GLN A 90 19.08 -18.29 9.41
C GLN A 90 20.45 -17.61 9.60
N ILE A 91 20.96 -16.91 8.58
CA ILE A 91 22.23 -16.14 8.65
C ILE A 91 22.17 -14.96 9.64
N LYS A 92 20.97 -14.43 9.93
CA LYS A 92 20.79 -13.32 10.90
C LYS A 92 20.59 -13.80 12.34
N VAL A 93 20.16 -15.06 12.52
CA VAL A 93 19.89 -15.66 13.84
C VAL A 93 21.13 -16.38 14.41
N GLU A 94 22.01 -16.91 13.56
CA GLU A 94 23.38 -17.34 13.93
C GLU A 94 24.34 -16.16 14.08
#